data_AF-A0A0B7BL46-F1
#
_entry.id   AF-A0A0B7BL46-F1
#
_cell.length_a   1.000
_cell.length_b   1.000
_cell.length_c   1.000
_cell.angle_alpha   90.00
_cell.angle_beta   90.00
_cell.angle_gamma   90.00
#
_symmetry.space_group_name_H-M   'P 1'
#
loop_
_entity.id
_entity.type
_entity.pdbx_description
1 polymer ?
#
loop_
_entity_poly.entity_id
_entity_poly.type
_entity_poly.pdbx_seq_one_letter_code
_entity_poly.pdbx_strand_id
1 'polypeptide(L)' 'LSFISCDHLVDLCKNTISDSEMVNKVRMHRTKCANIVKNIIAPYFKKDLTTDLGQGKFCLLLDESTDISAVR' A
#
# COMPACT_ATOMS: atom_id res chain seq x y z
N LEU A 1 -8.24 -0.85 0.96
CA LEU A 1 -7.83 0.56 1.14
C LEU A 1 -8.14 1.33 -0.15
N SER A 2 -8.88 2.44 -0.09
CA SER A 2 -9.21 3.21 -1.29
C SER A 2 -8.04 4.10 -1.72
N PHE A 3 -7.58 4.00 -2.96
CA PHE A 3 -6.56 4.92 -3.50
C PHE A 3 -7.04 6.37 -3.65
N ILE A 4 -8.35 6.60 -3.51
CA ILE A 4 -8.97 7.92 -3.61
C ILE A 4 -8.64 8.78 -2.38
N SER A 5 -8.48 8.17 -1.21
CA SER A 5 -8.13 8.92 0.00
C SER A 5 -6.76 9.60 -0.10
N CYS A 6 -5.91 9.14 -1.03
CA CYS A 6 -4.59 9.72 -1.25
C CYS A 6 -4.66 11.19 -1.72
N ASP A 7 -5.69 11.55 -2.50
CA ASP A 7 -5.87 12.93 -2.97
C ASP A 7 -6.15 13.86 -1.76
N HIS A 8 -7.16 13.50 -0.95
CA HIS A 8 -7.54 14.29 0.22
C HIS A 8 -6.47 14.29 1.32
N LEU A 9 -5.70 13.21 1.47
CA LEU A 9 -4.61 13.13 2.44
C LEU A 9 -3.50 14.13 2.10
N VAL A 10 -3.16 14.28 0.82
CA VAL A 10 -2.14 15.25 0.39
C VAL A 10 -2.59 16.67 0.67
N ASP A 11 -3.87 16.97 0.38
CA ASP A 11 -4.45 18.29 0.67
C ASP A 11 -4.48 18.55 2.18
N LEU A 12 -4.88 17.56 2.98
CA LEU A 12 -4.87 17.65 4.44
C LEU A 12 -3.45 17.92 4.97
N CYS A 13 -2.44 17.21 4.48
CA CYS A 13 -1.05 17.42 4.89
C CYS A 13 -0.58 18.84 4.56
N LYS A 14 -0.90 19.37 3.37
CA LYS A 14 -0.54 20.74 2.99
C LYS A 14 -1.24 21.78 3.85
N ASN A 15 -2.49 21.54 4.22
CA ASN A 15 -3.24 22.44 5.09
C ASN A 15 -2.76 22.39 6.55
N THR A 16 -2.33 21.21 7.02
CA THR A 16 -1.90 21.00 8.41
C THR A 16 -0.45 21.46 8.62
N ILE A 17 0.39 21.35 7.59
CA ILE A 17 1.82 21.65 7.62
C ILE A 17 2.14 22.68 6.52
N SER A 18 1.44 23.81 6.59
CA SER A 18 1.43 24.82 5.51
C SER A 18 2.74 25.58 5.35
N ASP A 19 3.54 25.67 6.41
CA ASP A 19 4.86 26.32 6.46
C ASP A 19 5.97 25.46 5.85
N SER A 20 5.74 24.15 5.67
CA SER A 20 6.73 23.26 5.08
C SER A 20 6.74 23.35 3.55
N GLU A 21 7.81 23.94 3.02
CA GLU A 21 8.07 23.96 1.57
C GLU A 21 8.14 22.54 0.98
N MET A 22 8.62 21.56 1.76
CA MET A 22 8.71 20.16 1.34
C MET A 22 7.32 19.54 1.15
N VAL A 23 6.41 19.73 2.11
CA VAL A 23 5.03 19.18 2.03
C VAL A 23 4.26 19.81 0.87
N ASN A 24 4.44 21.12 0.65
CA ASN A 24 3.82 21.82 -0.47
C ASN A 24 4.28 21.31 -1.85
N LYS A 25 5.50 20.79 -1.95
CA LYS A 25 6.04 20.16 -3.17
C LYS A 25 5.54 18.73 -3.41
N VAL A 26 4.90 18.10 -2.42
CA VAL A 26 4.37 16.75 -2.59
C VAL A 26 3.26 16.76 -3.65
N ARG A 27 3.46 15.94 -4.69
CA ARG A 27 2.50 15.65 -5.74
C ARG A 27 2.21 14.15 -5.74
N MET A 28 1.03 13.79 -5.25
CA MET A 28 0.57 12.42 -5.19
C MET A 28 -0.93 12.43 -5.46
N HIS A 29 -1.34 11.62 -6.42
CA HIS A 29 -2.73 11.42 -6.79
C HIS A 29 -3.00 9.93 -6.99
N ARG A 30 -4.27 9.56 -7.14
CA ARG A 30 -4.71 8.17 -7.36
C ARG A 30 -3.83 7.38 -8.34
N THR A 31 -3.53 7.92 -9.53
CA THR A 31 -2.77 7.19 -10.57
C THR A 31 -1.32 6.97 -10.16
N LYS A 32 -0.66 7.97 -9.55
CA LYS A 32 0.70 7.84 -9.03
C LYS A 32 0.76 6.85 -7.87
N CYS A 33 -0.21 6.92 -6.95
CA CYS A 33 -0.31 5.98 -5.83
C CYS A 33 -0.49 4.54 -6.34
N ALA A 34 -1.41 4.31 -7.28
CA ALA A 34 -1.63 3.00 -7.89
C ALA A 34 -0.36 2.47 -8.59
N ASN A 35 0.38 3.33 -9.29
CA ASN A 35 1.64 2.94 -9.94
C ASN A 35 2.75 2.61 -8.95
N ILE A 36 2.84 3.32 -7.82
CA ILE A 36 3.79 2.98 -6.75
C ILE A 36 3.46 1.58 -6.19
N VAL A 37 2.18 1.32 -5.89
CA VAL A 37 1.77 0.01 -5.40
C VAL A 37 2.07 -1.08 -6.43
N LYS A 38 1.67 -0.87 -7.69
CA LYS A 38 1.83 -1.85 -8.77
C LYS A 38 3.30 -2.14 -9.09
N ASN A 39 4.14 -1.12 -9.16
CA ASN A 39 5.48 -1.25 -9.73
C ASN A 39 6.59 -1.33 -8.69
N ILE A 40 6.32 -0.96 -7.42
CA ILE A 40 7.32 -0.97 -6.35
C ILE A 40 6.90 -1.93 -5.24
N ILE A 41 5.74 -1.70 -4.64
CA ILE A 41 5.30 -2.44 -3.45
C ILE A 41 4.97 -3.90 -3.79
N ALA A 42 4.20 -4.13 -4.85
CA ALA A 42 3.79 -5.48 -5.26
C ALA A 42 4.98 -6.38 -5.66
N PRO A 43 5.96 -5.93 -6.46
CA PRO A 43 7.15 -6.74 -6.76
C PRO A 43 7.99 -7.07 -5.52
N TYR A 44 8.11 -6.14 -4.57
CA TYR A 44 8.81 -6.38 -3.31
C TYR A 44 8.17 -7.53 -2.54
N PHE A 45 6.88 -7.44 -2.23
CA PHE A 45 6.17 -8.49 -1.49
C PHE A 45 6.07 -9.80 -2.25
N LYS A 46 5.93 -9.76 -3.58
CA LYS A 46 5.96 -10.98 -4.39
C LYS A 46 7.29 -11.71 -4.24
N LYS A 47 8.41 -10.98 -4.29
CA LYS A 47 9.74 -11.55 -4.12
C LYS A 47 9.91 -12.14 -2.73
N ASP A 48 9.56 -11.37 -1.72
CA ASP A 48 9.63 -11.76 -0.31
C ASP A 48 8.83 -13.05 -0.04
N LEU A 49 7.55 -13.06 -0.45
CA LEU A 49 6.69 -14.23 -0.36
C LEU A 49 7.27 -15.43 -1.12
N THR A 50 7.80 -15.23 -2.33
CA THR A 50 8.43 -16.32 -3.11
C THR A 50 9.66 -16.88 -2.39
N THR A 51 10.42 -16.03 -1.70
CA THR A 51 11.56 -16.45 -0.88
C THR A 51 11.10 -17.31 0.30
N ASP A 52 10.05 -16.91 1.01
CA ASP A 52 9.50 -17.66 2.15
C ASP A 52 8.94 -19.04 1.74
N LEU A 53 8.33 -19.11 0.55
CA LEU A 53 7.79 -20.37 0.01
C LEU A 53 8.87 -21.38 -0.40
N GLY A 54 10.10 -20.93 -0.63
CA GLY A 54 11.22 -21.78 -1.03
C GLY A 54 11.02 -22.48 -2.39
N GLN A 55 11.52 -23.71 -2.53
CA GLN A 55 11.50 -24.48 -3.79
C GLN A 55 10.43 -25.59 -3.82
N GLY A 56 9.46 -25.54 -2.90
CA GLY A 56 8.36 -26.51 -2.87
C GLY A 56 7.53 -26.47 -4.16
N LYS A 57 7.09 -27.64 -4.64
CA LYS A 57 6.20 -27.71 -5.83
C LYS A 57 4.82 -27.14 -5.56
N PHE A 58 4.42 -27.09 -4.29
CA PHE A 58 3.13 -26.61 -3.84
C PHE A 58 3.33 -25.80 -2.55
N CYS A 59 2.49 -24.79 -2.36
CA CYS A 59 2.38 -24.03 -1.13
C CYS A 59 0.92 -23.82 -0.78
N LEU A 60 0.64 -23.62 0.51
CA LEU A 60 -0.67 -23.29 1.02
C LEU A 60 -0.66 -21.83 1.49
N LEU A 61 -1.53 -21.00 0.92
CA LEU A 61 -1.72 -19.61 1.34
C LEU A 61 -3.07 -19.53 2.06
N LEU A 62 -3.04 -19.18 3.35
CA LEU A 62 -4.22 -19.01 4.19
C LEU A 62 -4.44 -17.52 4.43
N ASP A 63 -5.64 -17.02 4.10
CA ASP A 63 -6.03 -15.63 4.34
C ASP A 63 -6.96 -15.55 5.54
N GLU A 64 -6.44 -15.07 6.67
CA GLU A 64 -7.17 -14.91 7.92
C GLU A 64 -8.10 -13.68 7.93
N SER A 65 -7.99 -12.77 6.95
CA SER A 65 -8.75 -11.51 6.95
C SER A 65 -10.28 -11.69 6.81
N THR A 66 -10.72 -12.92 6.53
CA THR A 66 -12.13 -13.31 6.41
C THR A 66 -12.56 -14.33 7.47
N ASP A 67 -11.72 -14.61 8.48
CA ASP A 67 -12.09 -15.52 9.56
C ASP A 67 -13.25 -14.95 10.38
N ILE A 68 -14.37 -15.67 10.37
CA ILE A 68 -15.61 -15.32 11.09
C ILE A 68 -15.37 -15.34 12.61
N SER A 69 -14.39 -16.13 13.05
CA SER A 69 -14.01 -16.23 14.47
C SER A 69 -13.34 -14.94 14.96
N ALA A 70 -12.69 -14.16 14.08
CA ALA A 70 -12.02 -12.91 14.41
C ALA A 70 -12.97 -11.70 14.54
N VAL A 71 -14.25 -11.85 14.16
CA VAL A 71 -15.27 -10.79 14.22
C VAL A 71 -16.05 -10.83 15.55
N ARG A 72 -15.77 -11.79 16.44
CA ARG A 72 -16.46 -11.97 17.73
C ARG A 72 -15.62 -11.54 18.92
#